data_AF-A0A523T557-F1
#
_entry.id   AF-A0A523T557-F1
#
_cell.length_a   1.000
_cell.length_b   1.000
_cell.length_c   1.000
_cell.angle_alpha   90.00
_cell.angle_beta   90.00
_cell.angle_gamma   90.00
#
_symmetry.space_group_name_H-M   'P 1'
#
loop_
_entity.id
_entity.type
_entity.pdbx_description
1 polymer ?
#
loop_
_entity_poly.entity_id
_entity_poly.type
_entity_poly.pdbx_seq_one_letter_code
_entity_poly.pdbx_strand_id
1 'polypeptide(L)'
;MSVILYEDEKFLRIAASLKLKGQDMAHLWLYPYGWQTGGMDKKIEKFANRLLNANIDSSNERYDEQRPFKVLKGFSSSGLPYSDLELIKSLQGVAYNCVESEKFSRTKNKLRDVVFYLMSRVIDAMPEFQRIETW
;
A
#
# COMPACT_ATOMS: atom_id res chain seq x y z
N MET A 1 -14.81 12.85 16.20
CA MET A 1 -13.47 12.41 15.74
C MET A 1 -13.63 11.99 14.29
N SER A 2 -13.17 12.80 13.32
CA SER A 2 -13.36 12.48 11.89
C SER A 2 -12.35 11.42 11.47
N VAL A 3 -12.81 10.28 10.99
CA VAL A 3 -11.95 9.27 10.39
C VAL A 3 -11.63 9.76 8.98
N ILE A 4 -10.35 9.96 8.70
CA ILE A 4 -9.88 10.55 7.44
C ILE A 4 -10.08 9.53 6.33
N LEU A 5 -11.09 9.74 5.49
CA LEU A 5 -11.16 9.08 4.20
C LEU A 5 -9.94 9.52 3.38
N TYR A 6 -9.12 8.56 2.97
CA TYR A 6 -8.03 8.85 2.05
C TYR A 6 -8.59 9.24 0.68
N GLU A 7 -8.11 10.36 0.16
CA GLU A 7 -8.45 10.86 -1.18
C GLU A 7 -7.78 10.01 -2.26
N ASP A 8 -8.40 9.99 -3.45
CA ASP A 8 -7.90 9.25 -4.62
C ASP A 8 -6.44 9.59 -4.94
N GLU A 9 -6.02 10.85 -4.74
CA GLU A 9 -4.64 11.30 -4.96
C GLU A 9 -3.63 10.58 -4.04
N LYS A 10 -3.99 10.32 -2.78
CA LYS A 10 -3.12 9.60 -1.84
C LYS A 10 -2.93 8.15 -2.28
N PHE A 11 -3.97 7.51 -2.83
CA PHE A 11 -3.87 6.17 -3.39
C PHE A 11 -3.06 6.12 -4.68
N LEU A 12 -3.14 7.17 -5.52
CA LEU A 12 -2.25 7.33 -6.68
C LEU A 12 -0.78 7.42 -6.24
N ARG A 13 -0.48 8.20 -5.21
CA ARG A 13 0.88 8.32 -4.64
C ARG A 13 1.37 7.02 -4.00
N ILE A 14 0.53 6.32 -3.25
CA ILE A 14 0.84 4.99 -2.69
C ILE A 14 1.22 4.03 -3.81
N ALA A 15 0.42 3.93 -4.86
CA ALA A 15 0.68 3.01 -5.96
C ALA A 15 1.94 3.40 -6.75
N ALA A 16 2.18 4.69 -6.98
CA ALA A 16 3.39 5.18 -7.63
C ALA A 16 4.65 4.78 -6.83
N SER A 17 4.64 4.98 -5.51
CA SER A 17 5.74 4.56 -4.64
C SER A 17 5.94 3.05 -4.62
N LEU A 18 4.85 2.27 -4.60
CA LEU A 18 4.93 0.81 -4.64
C LEU A 18 5.51 0.31 -5.98
N LYS A 19 5.15 0.94 -7.11
CA LYS A 19 5.71 0.59 -8.43
C LYS A 19 7.21 0.77 -8.49
N LEU A 20 7.72 1.91 -8.00
CA LEU A 20 9.17 2.17 -7.94
C LEU A 20 9.93 1.09 -7.17
N LYS A 21 9.26 0.46 -6.20
CA LYS A 21 9.84 -0.59 -5.35
C LYS A 21 9.44 -2.00 -5.77
N GLY A 22 8.68 -2.14 -6.86
CA GLY A 22 7.96 -3.37 -7.21
C GLY A 22 8.88 -4.56 -7.47
N GLN A 23 10.08 -4.33 -8.01
CA GLN A 23 11.05 -5.40 -8.25
C GLN A 23 11.59 -6.00 -6.95
N ASP A 24 12.07 -5.17 -6.03
CA ASP A 24 12.56 -5.60 -4.70
C ASP A 24 11.50 -6.37 -3.92
N MET A 25 10.25 -5.98 -4.14
CA MET A 25 9.09 -6.52 -3.48
C MET A 25 8.57 -7.82 -4.11
N ALA A 26 8.96 -8.21 -5.32
CA ALA A 26 8.36 -9.31 -6.10
C ALA A 26 8.15 -10.63 -5.32
N HIS A 27 9.07 -10.97 -4.41
CA HIS A 27 8.97 -12.16 -3.56
C HIS A 27 7.70 -12.19 -2.68
N LEU A 28 7.19 -11.04 -2.19
CA LEU A 28 5.94 -11.02 -1.41
C LEU A 28 4.71 -11.34 -2.29
N TRP A 29 4.83 -11.29 -3.61
CA TRP A 29 3.77 -11.62 -4.56
C TRP A 29 3.93 -13.03 -5.13
N LEU A 30 4.84 -13.84 -4.55
CA LEU A 30 5.15 -15.22 -4.95
C LEU A 30 5.47 -15.31 -6.45
N TYR A 31 6.34 -14.41 -6.92
CA TYR A 31 6.75 -14.35 -8.32
C TYR A 31 7.80 -15.42 -8.62
N PRO A 32 7.55 -16.38 -9.53
CA PRO A 32 8.63 -17.18 -10.10
C PRO A 32 9.52 -16.28 -10.97
N TYR A 33 10.83 -16.52 -10.92
CA TYR A 33 11.82 -15.90 -11.80
C TYR A 33 11.34 -16.00 -13.27
N GLY A 34 11.23 -14.86 -13.98
CA GLY A 34 11.02 -14.84 -15.44
C GLY A 34 9.75 -14.19 -15.97
N TRP A 35 8.84 -13.67 -15.12
CA TRP A 35 7.69 -12.91 -15.61
C TRP A 35 8.09 -11.47 -15.94
N GLN A 36 8.29 -11.22 -17.23
CA GLN A 36 8.70 -9.94 -17.81
C GLN A 36 7.71 -8.80 -17.54
N THR A 37 8.27 -7.60 -17.43
CA THR A 37 7.71 -6.25 -17.58
C THR A 37 6.19 -6.13 -17.76
N GLY A 38 5.53 -5.42 -16.81
CA GLY A 38 4.11 -5.08 -16.85
C GLY A 38 3.20 -5.97 -15.99
N GLY A 39 3.66 -7.16 -15.61
CA GLY A 39 2.92 -8.03 -14.70
C GLY A 39 2.88 -7.52 -13.25
N MET A 40 3.99 -6.98 -12.74
CA MET A 40 4.11 -6.46 -11.37
C MET A 40 3.35 -5.13 -11.22
N ASP A 41 3.50 -4.21 -12.17
CA ASP A 41 2.76 -2.95 -12.18
C ASP A 41 1.26 -3.20 -12.09
N LYS A 42 0.68 -4.03 -12.97
CA LYS A 42 -0.75 -4.39 -12.93
C LYS A 42 -1.17 -4.97 -11.57
N LYS A 43 -0.30 -5.75 -10.91
CA LYS A 43 -0.60 -6.30 -9.57
C LYS A 43 -0.59 -5.22 -8.50
N ILE A 44 0.34 -4.27 -8.57
CA ILE A 44 0.40 -3.11 -7.70
C ILE A 44 -0.82 -2.20 -7.91
N GLU A 45 -1.19 -1.93 -9.17
CA GLU A 45 -2.39 -1.17 -9.50
C GLU A 45 -3.65 -1.86 -8.96
N LYS A 46 -3.76 -3.18 -9.14
CA LYS A 46 -4.87 -3.97 -8.61
C LYS A 46 -4.90 -3.96 -7.09
N PHE A 47 -3.74 -4.01 -6.44
CA PHE A 47 -3.62 -3.93 -4.99
C PHE A 47 -4.05 -2.55 -4.47
N ALA A 48 -3.54 -1.46 -5.07
CA ALA A 48 -3.90 -0.09 -4.69
C ALA A 48 -5.40 0.19 -4.90
N ASN A 49 -5.98 -0.28 -6.00
CA ASN A 49 -7.43 -0.21 -6.21
C ASN A 49 -8.20 -0.96 -5.11
N ARG A 50 -7.80 -2.19 -4.76
CA ARG A 50 -8.43 -2.94 -3.67
C ARG A 50 -8.34 -2.22 -2.32
N LEU A 51 -7.23 -1.55 -2.04
CA LEU A 51 -7.08 -0.73 -0.84
C LEU A 51 -8.03 0.47 -0.84
N LEU A 52 -8.15 1.17 -1.98
CA LEU A 52 -9.10 2.27 -2.15
C LEU A 52 -10.54 1.79 -1.90
N ASN A 53 -10.89 0.61 -2.42
CA ASN A 53 -12.25 0.08 -2.26
C ASN A 53 -12.53 -0.34 -0.84
N ALA A 54 -11.57 -0.98 -0.18
CA ALA A 54 -11.68 -1.30 1.24
C ALA A 54 -11.87 -0.03 2.08
N ASN A 55 -11.15 1.05 1.76
CA ASN A 55 -11.26 2.32 2.47
C ASN A 55 -12.61 3.02 2.24
N ILE A 56 -13.15 2.97 1.00
CA ILE A 56 -14.49 3.48 0.69
C ILE A 56 -15.57 2.64 1.38
N ASP A 57 -15.51 1.32 1.26
CA ASP A 57 -16.50 0.40 1.84
C ASP A 57 -16.55 0.56 3.37
N SER A 58 -15.40 0.59 4.04
CA SER A 58 -15.35 0.82 5.50
C SER A 58 -15.85 2.21 5.92
N SER A 59 -15.65 3.24 5.08
CA SER A 59 -16.23 4.57 5.35
C SER A 59 -17.75 4.56 5.18
N ASN A 60 -18.25 3.97 4.10
CA ASN A 60 -19.67 3.85 3.81
C ASN A 60 -20.41 3.07 4.91
N GLU A 61 -19.86 1.92 5.35
CA GLU A 61 -20.42 1.12 6.45
C GLU A 61 -20.47 1.91 7.77
N ARG A 62 -19.44 2.71 8.07
CA ARG A 62 -19.34 3.44 9.34
C ARG A 62 -20.26 4.67 9.42
N TYR A 63 -20.54 5.31 8.29
CA TYR A 63 -21.28 6.57 8.23
C TYR A 63 -22.62 6.47 7.50
N ASP A 64 -23.04 5.26 7.11
CA ASP A 64 -24.23 5.01 6.28
C ASP A 64 -24.23 5.87 5.00
N GLU A 65 -23.04 6.10 4.44
CA GLU A 65 -22.84 6.82 3.19
C GLU A 65 -22.88 5.86 2.00
N GLN A 66 -23.25 6.36 0.82
CA GLN A 66 -23.17 5.60 -0.44
C GLN A 66 -22.23 6.29 -1.42
N ARG A 67 -20.94 6.34 -1.09
CA ARG A 67 -19.95 6.79 -2.06
C ARG A 67 -19.76 5.73 -3.15
N PRO A 68 -19.85 6.12 -4.44
CA PRO A 68 -19.61 5.20 -5.53
C PRO A 68 -18.14 4.80 -5.58
N PHE A 69 -17.90 3.55 -5.99
CA PHE A 69 -16.58 3.03 -6.28
C PHE A 69 -15.91 3.88 -7.38
N LYS A 70 -14.69 4.35 -7.14
CA LYS A 70 -13.84 4.94 -8.17
C LYS A 70 -12.66 4.01 -8.46
N VAL A 71 -12.47 3.68 -9.73
CA VAL A 71 -11.25 3.04 -10.21
C VAL A 71 -10.18 4.14 -10.31
N LEU A 72 -8.96 3.85 -9.86
CA LEU A 72 -7.80 4.71 -10.14
C LEU A 72 -7.60 4.77 -11.66
N LYS A 73 -8.04 5.88 -12.30
CA LYS A 73 -7.96 6.08 -13.75
C LYS A 73 -6.54 6.45 -14.16
N GLY A 74 -5.73 5.44 -14.48
CA GLY A 74 -4.37 5.63 -14.96
C GLY A 74 -3.45 6.24 -13.90
N PHE A 75 -2.23 5.72 -13.78
CA PHE A 75 -1.23 6.32 -12.89
C PHE A 75 -0.50 7.44 -13.64
N SER A 76 -1.21 8.53 -13.97
CA SER A 76 -0.56 9.77 -14.38
C SER A 76 -0.12 10.49 -13.11
N SER A 77 1.17 10.40 -12.79
CA SER A 77 1.79 10.99 -11.61
C SER A 77 1.67 12.52 -11.62
N SER A 78 0.63 13.07 -11.00
CA SER A 78 0.58 14.50 -10.67
C SER A 78 1.28 14.81 -9.33
N GLY A 79 1.53 13.79 -8.50
CA GLY A 79 2.19 13.93 -7.19
C GLY A 79 3.51 13.17 -7.09
N LEU A 80 4.46 13.75 -6.37
CA LEU A 80 5.73 13.08 -6.04
C LEU A 80 5.45 11.80 -5.23
N PRO A 81 6.13 10.68 -5.53
CA PRO A 81 6.02 9.46 -4.74
C PRO A 81 6.42 9.73 -3.28
N TYR A 82 5.78 9.04 -2.36
CA TYR A 82 6.18 9.01 -0.96
C TYR A 82 7.59 8.42 -0.79
N SER A 83 8.34 8.99 0.16
CA SER A 83 9.48 8.33 0.78
C SER A 83 9.05 7.07 1.54
N ASP A 84 10.00 6.20 1.91
CA ASP A 84 9.70 4.92 2.57
C ASP A 84 8.93 5.12 3.88
N LEU A 85 9.33 6.09 4.69
CA LEU A 85 8.66 6.44 5.95
C LEU A 85 7.24 6.99 5.72
N GLU A 86 7.06 7.87 4.74
CA GLU A 86 5.74 8.42 4.41
C GLU A 86 4.81 7.35 3.84
N LEU A 87 5.37 6.43 3.03
CA LEU A 87 4.63 5.30 2.47
C LEU A 87 4.19 4.36 3.59
N ILE A 88 5.07 4.02 4.53
CA ILE A 88 4.74 3.19 5.71
C ILE A 88 3.60 3.84 6.51
N LYS A 89 3.73 5.12 6.85
CA LYS A 89 2.69 5.86 7.59
C LYS A 89 1.35 5.87 6.86
N SER A 90 1.38 6.10 5.54
CA SER A 90 0.18 6.11 4.71
C SER A 90 -0.49 4.74 4.66
N LEU A 91 0.30 3.67 4.45
CA LEU A 91 -0.19 2.29 4.44
C LEU A 91 -0.73 1.85 5.81
N GLN A 92 -0.11 2.26 6.91
CA GLN A 92 -0.60 2.02 8.27
C GLN A 92 -1.93 2.75 8.53
N GLY A 93 -2.07 3.99 8.05
CA GLY A 93 -3.33 4.73 8.13
C GLY A 93 -4.46 4.07 7.34
N VAL A 94 -4.17 3.58 6.13
CA VAL A 94 -5.11 2.77 5.35
C VAL A 94 -5.44 1.48 6.09
N ALA A 95 -4.44 0.82 6.68
CA ALA A 95 -4.63 -0.40 7.46
C ALA A 95 -5.58 -0.18 8.62
N TYR A 96 -5.45 0.93 9.37
CA TYR A 96 -6.34 1.30 10.48
C TYR A 96 -7.79 1.55 10.04
N ASN A 97 -7.98 2.07 8.83
CA ASN A 97 -9.31 2.36 8.31
C ASN A 97 -10.04 1.13 7.72
N CYS A 98 -9.30 0.17 7.15
CA CYS A 98 -9.87 -0.94 6.35
C CYS A 98 -10.11 -2.25 7.15
N VAL A 99 -10.39 -2.19 8.45
CA VAL A 99 -10.10 -3.31 9.38
C VAL A 99 -11.23 -4.33 9.56
N GLU A 100 -12.49 -3.94 9.41
CA GLU A 100 -13.62 -4.75 9.90
C GLU A 100 -14.27 -5.65 8.86
N SER A 101 -14.12 -5.37 7.56
CA SER A 101 -14.79 -6.14 6.51
C SER A 101 -14.02 -7.41 6.13
N GLU A 102 -14.64 -8.59 6.34
CA GLU A 102 -14.08 -9.91 5.95
C GLU A 102 -13.77 -10.01 4.45
N LYS A 103 -14.52 -9.24 3.63
CA LYS A 103 -14.38 -9.13 2.17
C LYS A 103 -12.96 -8.79 1.74
N PHE A 104 -12.20 -8.06 2.56
CA PHE A 104 -10.85 -7.57 2.25
C PHE A 104 -9.73 -8.24 3.06
N SER A 105 -10.02 -9.35 3.75
CA SER A 105 -9.06 -10.11 4.58
C SER A 105 -7.73 -10.42 3.87
N ARG A 106 -7.77 -10.88 2.61
CA ARG A 106 -6.55 -11.15 1.81
C ARG A 106 -5.75 -9.89 1.52
N THR A 107 -6.43 -8.78 1.23
CA THR A 107 -5.79 -7.48 0.98
C THR A 107 -5.14 -6.96 2.26
N LYS A 108 -5.80 -7.13 3.41
CA LYS A 108 -5.28 -6.77 4.74
C LYS A 108 -4.00 -7.53 5.08
N ASN A 109 -3.98 -8.85 4.87
CA ASN A 109 -2.77 -9.65 5.09
C ASN A 109 -1.64 -9.19 4.18
N LYS A 110 -1.92 -8.96 2.88
CA LYS A 110 -0.90 -8.46 1.96
C LYS A 110 -0.41 -7.05 2.32
N LEU A 111 -1.29 -6.16 2.77
CA LEU A 111 -0.93 -4.83 3.27
C LEU A 111 0.02 -4.94 4.47
N ARG A 112 -0.29 -5.85 5.39
CA ARG A 112 0.58 -6.15 6.54
C ARG A 112 1.96 -6.58 6.07
N ASP A 113 2.06 -7.58 5.18
CA ASP A 113 3.34 -8.05 4.62
C ASP A 113 4.17 -6.90 4.02
N VAL A 114 3.53 -6.03 3.23
CA VAL A 114 4.19 -4.89 2.59
C VAL A 114 4.69 -3.88 3.63
N VAL A 115 3.89 -3.55 4.64
CA VAL A 115 4.30 -2.63 5.71
C VAL A 115 5.47 -3.22 6.50
N PHE A 116 5.44 -4.50 6.85
CA PHE A 116 6.54 -5.17 7.55
C PHE A 116 7.83 -5.15 6.75
N TYR A 117 7.77 -5.46 5.47
CA TYR A 117 8.93 -5.42 4.58
C TYR A 117 9.52 -4.01 4.44
N LEU A 118 8.68 -2.98 4.27
CA LEU A 118 9.17 -1.61 4.19
C LEU A 118 9.80 -1.15 5.51
N MET A 119 9.22 -1.53 6.66
CA MET A 119 9.80 -1.23 7.97
C MET A 119 11.14 -1.92 8.17
N SER A 120 11.28 -3.20 7.81
CA SER A 120 12.57 -3.90 7.95
C SER A 120 13.67 -3.21 7.15
N ARG A 121 13.38 -2.83 5.90
CA ARG A 121 14.34 -2.08 5.07
C ARG A 121 14.77 -0.75 5.67
N VAL A 122 13.84 -0.02 6.30
CA VAL A 122 14.17 1.25 6.96
C VAL A 122 15.06 1.01 8.17
N ILE A 123 14.79 -0.04 8.95
CA ILE A 123 15.60 -0.42 10.12
C ILE A 123 17.00 -0.88 9.69
N ASP A 124 17.11 -1.73 8.67
CA ASP A 124 18.40 -2.21 8.15
C ASP A 124 19.28 -1.07 7.61
N ALA A 125 18.64 0.02 7.16
CA ALA A 125 19.32 1.22 6.70
C ALA A 125 19.74 2.17 7.85
N MET A 126 19.30 1.93 9.09
CA MET A 126 19.68 2.75 10.24
C MET A 126 21.12 2.43 10.67
N PRO A 127 22.02 3.43 10.76
CA PRO A 127 23.41 3.22 11.18
C PRO A 127 23.55 2.54 12.55
N GLU A 128 22.63 2.80 13.47
CA GLU A 128 22.59 2.23 14.81
C GLU A 128 22.35 0.71 14.77
N PHE A 129 21.53 0.23 13.83
CA PHE A 129 21.24 -1.20 13.68
C PHE A 129 22.43 -1.93 13.04
N GLN A 130 23.06 -1.32 12.03
CA GLN A 130 24.27 -1.85 11.40
C GLN A 130 25.45 -1.99 12.37
N ARG A 131 25.53 -1.09 13.37
CA ARG A 131 26.55 -1.15 14.43
C ARG A 131 26.32 -2.28 15.43
N ILE A 132 25.08 -2.74 15.61
CA ILE A 132 24.76 -3.86 16.51
C ILE A 132 25.10 -5.18 15.83
N GLU A 133 24.90 -5.32 14.51
CA GLU A 133 25.28 -6.54 13.77
C GLU A 133 26.80 -6.72 13.58
N THR A 134 27.61 -5.69 13.88
CA THR A 134 29.07 -5.75 13.79
C THR A 134 29.78 -6.10 15.11
N TRP A 135 29.04 -6.31 16.20
CA TRP A 135 29.54 -6.80 17.50
C TRP A 135 29.21 -8.28 17.71
#